data_AF-A0A401HB13-F1
#
_entry.id   AF-A0A401HB13-F1
#
_cell.length_a   1.000
_cell.length_b   1.000
_cell.length_c   1.000
_cell.angle_alpha   90.00
_cell.angle_beta   90.00
_cell.angle_gamma   90.00
#
_symmetry.space_group_name_H-M   'P 1'
#
loop_
_entity.id
_entity.type
_entity.pdbx_description
1 polymer ?
#
loop_
_entity_poly.entity_id
_entity_poly.type
_entity_poly.pdbx_seq_one_letter_code
_entity_poly.pdbx_strand_id
1 'polypeptide(L)' 'MACREAICAVCGRELAVSYCSGCGRLGCVDCLVQYDPVRRFCRDCLARGASENKPEALEPLKKVVRKVFGS' A
#
# COMPACT_ATOMS: atom_id res chain seq x y z
N MET A 1 9.92 -1.52 27.13
CA MET A 1 10.40 -2.62 26.27
C MET A 1 9.44 -2.74 25.10
N ALA A 2 9.93 -2.67 23.85
CA ALA A 2 9.09 -2.79 22.65
C ALA A 2 9.22 -4.20 22.06
N CYS A 3 8.11 -4.79 21.60
CA CYS A 3 8.17 -6.06 20.87
C CYS A 3 8.96 -5.87 19.57
N ARG A 4 9.96 -6.73 19.30
CA ARG A 4 10.75 -6.68 18.06
C ARG A 4 9.88 -6.77 16.81
N GLU A 5 8.78 -7.51 16.91
CA GLU A 5 7.81 -7.69 15.83
C GLU A 5 7.03 -6.41 15.50
N ALA A 6 7.05 -5.39 16.39
CA ALA A 6 6.40 -4.11 16.15
C ALA A 6 7.33 -3.09 15.43
N ILE A 7 8.59 -3.43 15.16
CA ILE A 7 9.52 -2.53 14.47
C ILE A 7 9.31 -2.60 12.96
N CYS A 8 9.46 -1.45 12.29
CA CYS A 8 9.42 -1.36 10.84
C CYS A 8 10.42 -2.33 10.20
N ALA A 9 9.92 -3.26 9.38
CA ALA A 9 10.71 -4.24 8.65
C ALA A 9 11.44 -3.65 7.43
N VAL A 10 11.28 -2.35 7.15
CA VAL A 10 11.97 -1.64 6.06
C VAL A 10 13.21 -0.93 6.59
N CYS A 11 13.10 -0.17 7.68
CA CYS A 11 14.23 0.60 8.22
C CYS A 11 14.83 0.03 9.51
N GLY A 12 14.12 -0.81 10.26
CA GLY A 12 14.59 -1.41 11.51
C GLY A 12 14.74 -0.42 12.68
N ARG A 13 14.29 0.83 12.54
CA ARG A 13 14.51 1.90 13.53
C ARG A 13 13.25 2.35 14.24
N GLU A 14 12.19 2.60 13.47
CA GLU A 14 10.93 3.16 13.97
C GLU A 14 9.89 2.06 14.25
N LEU A 15 8.90 2.35 15.10
CA LEU A 15 7.72 1.49 15.24
C LEU A 15 6.91 1.47 13.95
N ALA A 16 6.41 0.29 13.60
CA ALA A 16 5.48 0.13 12.49
C ALA A 16 4.10 0.69 12.86
N VAL A 17 3.51 1.42 11.94
CA VAL A 17 2.16 2.01 12.09
C VAL A 17 1.13 1.28 11.21
N SER A 18 1.59 0.52 10.23
CA SER A 18 0.77 -0.16 9.23
C SER A 18 1.62 -1.23 8.50
N TYR A 19 1.05 -1.87 7.49
CA TYR A 19 1.72 -2.84 6.63
C TYR A 19 1.66 -2.42 5.15
N CYS A 20 2.60 -2.89 4.35
CA CYS A 20 2.57 -2.71 2.91
C CYS A 20 1.50 -3.62 2.28
N SER A 21 0.53 -3.05 1.56
CA SER A 21 -0.53 -3.78 0.86
C SER A 21 0.00 -4.69 -0.27
N GLY A 22 1.25 -4.49 -0.72
CA GLY A 22 1.88 -5.31 -1.76
C GLY A 22 2.67 -6.52 -1.24
N CYS A 23 3.41 -6.39 -0.14
CA CYS A 23 4.26 -7.48 0.39
C CYS A 23 3.98 -7.88 1.84
N GLY A 24 3.03 -7.23 2.52
CA GLY A 24 2.66 -7.52 3.91
C GLY A 24 3.66 -7.05 4.98
N ARG A 25 4.85 -6.57 4.61
CA ARG A 25 5.85 -6.08 5.58
C ARG A 25 5.31 -4.92 6.40
N LEU A 26 5.57 -4.97 7.72
CA LEU A 26 5.29 -3.87 8.65
C LEU A 26 6.17 -2.65 8.35
N GLY A 27 5.57 -1.46 8.38
CA GLY A 27 6.23 -0.22 7.97
C GLY A 27 5.86 0.99 8.85
N CYS A 28 6.83 1.88 9.06
CA CYS A 28 6.60 3.19 9.68
C CYS A 28 6.03 4.20 8.67
N VAL A 29 5.68 5.39 9.16
CA VAL A 29 5.13 6.48 8.35
C VAL A 29 6.04 6.93 7.21
N ASP A 30 7.36 6.90 7.40
CA ASP A 30 8.34 7.34 6.38
C ASP A 30 8.65 6.28 5.31
N CYS A 31 8.50 5.01 5.68
CA CYS A 31 8.81 3.88 4.81
C CYS A 31 7.61 3.41 3.98
N LEU A 32 6.39 3.77 4.39
CA LEU A 32 5.16 3.48 3.66
C LEU A 32 4.62 4.74 2.97
N VAL A 33 4.45 4.66 1.66
CA VAL A 33 3.79 5.70 0.88
C VAL A 33 2.30 5.40 0.83
N GLN A 34 1.48 6.37 1.21
CA GLN A 34 0.03 6.28 1.05
C GLN A 34 -0.35 6.41 -0.43
N TYR A 35 -0.94 5.36 -0.99
CA TYR A 35 -1.33 5.31 -2.40
C TYR A 35 -2.80 5.72 -2.59
N ASP A 36 -3.67 5.25 -1.68
CA ASP A 36 -5.08 5.62 -1.61
C ASP A 36 -5.53 5.68 -0.13
N PRO A 37 -6.78 6.07 0.19
CA PRO A 37 -7.23 6.24 1.57
C PRO A 37 -7.07 4.99 2.46
N VAL A 38 -7.01 3.79 1.87
CA VAL A 38 -6.97 2.52 2.60
C VAL A 38 -5.65 1.75 2.39
N ARG A 39 -4.92 1.98 1.29
CA ARG A 39 -3.71 1.22 0.96
C ARG A 39 -2.43 2.04 1.07
N ARG A 40 -1.40 1.38 1.60
CA ARG A 40 -0.04 1.92 1.68
C ARG A 40 0.95 0.92 1.12
N PHE A 41 1.99 1.40 0.46
CA PHE A 41 3.00 0.56 -0.17
C PHE A 41 4.39 1.00 0.24
N CYS A 42 5.30 0.04 0.44
CA CYS A 42 6.70 0.34 0.63
C CYS A 42 7.36 0.74 -0.69
N ARG A 43 8.47 1.48 -0.60
CA ARG A 43 9.21 1.98 -1.78
C ARG A 43 9.64 0.85 -2.72
N ASP A 44 10.01 -0.32 -2.18
CA ASP A 44 10.36 -1.49 -3.00
C ASP A 44 9.19 -1.99 -3.86
N CYS A 45 7.98 -2.07 -3.27
CA CYS A 45 6.78 -2.50 -4.01
C CYS A 45 6.39 -1.48 -5.07
N LEU A 46 6.51 -0.18 -4.78
CA LEU A 46 6.26 0.86 -5.76
C LEU A 46 7.30 0.84 -6.89
N ALA A 47 8.58 0.63 -6.58
CA ALA A 47 9.62 0.51 -7.59
C ALA A 47 9.41 -0.70 -8.51
N ARG A 48 8.93 -1.83 -7.96
CA ARG A 48 8.57 -3.03 -8.74
C ARG A 48 7.30 -2.81 -9.58
N GLY A 49 6.27 -2.23 -8.98
CA GLY A 49 4.98 -1.98 -9.63
C GLY A 49 4.98 -0.82 -10.63
N ALA A 50 5.92 0.11 -10.54
CA ALA A 50 6.14 1.12 -11.59
C ALA A 50 6.53 0.49 -12.95
N SER A 51 6.98 -0.76 -12.96
CA SER A 51 7.26 -1.51 -14.18
C SER A 51 6.03 -2.24 -14.75
N GLU A 52 4.94 -2.39 -13.99
CA GLU A 52 3.74 -3.13 -14.38
C GLU A 52 2.49 -2.34 -13.97
N ASN A 53 2.16 -1.35 -14.80
CA ASN A 53 0.99 -0.50 -14.65
C ASN A 53 -0.30 -1.34 -14.81
N LYS A 54 -0.81 -1.90 -13.71
CA LYS A 54 -2.06 -2.64 -13.70
C LYS A 54 -3.02 -2.05 -12.65
N PRO A 55 -3.92 -1.15 -13.05
CA PRO A 55 -4.96 -0.61 -12.19
C PRO A 55 -6.10 -1.63 -12.00
N GLU A 56 -5.78 -2.87 -11.64
CA GLU A 56 -6.77 -3.92 -11.35
C GLU A 56 -7.55 -3.65 -10.04
N ALA A 57 -7.10 -2.68 -9.24
CA ALA A 57 -7.87 -2.12 -8.12
C ALA A 57 -8.99 -1.16 -8.56
N LEU A 58 -8.98 -0.65 -9.80
CA LEU A 58 -9.98 0.28 -10.33
C LEU A 58 -11.08 -0.42 -11.14
N GLU A 59 -10.92 -1.69 -11.49
CA GLU A 59 -11.95 -2.49 -12.19
C GLU A 59 -13.33 -2.44 -11.51
N PRO A 60 -13.45 -2.65 -10.17
CA PRO A 60 -14.75 -2.59 -9.53
C PRO A 60 -15.36 -1.17 -9.58
N LEU A 61 -14.53 -0.12 -9.50
CA LEU A 61 -14.98 1.27 -9.63
C LEU A 61 -15.42 1.61 -11.06
N LYS A 62 -14.71 1.14 -12.10
CA LYS A 62 -15.11 1.32 -13.51
C LYS A 62 -16.49 0.70 -13.79
N LYS A 63 -16.79 -0.48 -13.20
CA LYS A 63 -18.13 -1.10 -13.30
C LYS A 63 -19.21 -0.25 -12.65
N VAL A 64 -18.93 0.32 -11.47
CA VAL A 64 -19.89 1.18 -10.75
C VAL A 64 -20.14 2.47 -11.54
N VAL A 65 -19.09 3.16 -12.00
CA VAL A 65 -19.22 4.40 -12.79
C VAL A 65 -20.04 4.18 -14.07
N ARG A 66 -19.77 3.10 -14.81
CA ARG A 66 -20.56 2.75 -16.02
C ARG A 66 -22.04 2.51 -15.72
N LYS A 67 -22.36 1.95 -14.55
CA LYS A 67 -23.75 1.69 -14.15
C LYS A 67 -24.50 2.94 -13.71
N VAL A 68 -23.80 3.94 -13.17
CA VAL A 68 -24.42 5.18 -12.65
C VAL A 68 -24.64 6.24 -13.73
N PHE A 69 -23.73 6.33 -14.72
CA PHE A 69 -23.75 7.41 -15.72
C PHE A 69 -24.15 6.95 -17.14
N GLY A 70 -24.46 5.67 -17.36
CA GLY A 70 -24.99 5.16 -18.62
C GLY A 70 -26.51 5.12 -18.61
N SER A 71 -27.15 6.23 -18.98
CA SER A 71 -28.54 6.28 -19.46
C SER A 71 -28.54 6.37 -20.99
#